data_AF-A0A225NB37-F1
#
_entry.id   AF-A0A225NB37-F1
#
_cell.length_a   1.000
_cell.length_b   1.000
_cell.length_c   1.000
_cell.angle_alpha   90.00
_cell.angle_beta   90.00
_cell.angle_gamma   90.00
#
_symmetry.space_group_name_H-M   'P 1'
#
loop_
_entity.id
_entity.type
_entity.pdbx_description
1 polymer ?
#
loop_
_entity_poly.entity_id
_entity_poly.type
_entity_poly.pdbx_seq_one_letter_code
_entity_poly.pdbx_strand_id
1 'polypeptide(L)'
;MANGWTYQKSGLGLREDEFSWQGSVESDPRFFLRRSKDEPEKVTDLLFGELSDDTAEAMLAEFLRLSGGIRGKRLVFTRISRRGDSHDATVATFDRVARVGTNAVVLSGWLVDNRFLDQDGNHWNAVLELRRDVV
;
A
#
# COMPACT_ATOMS: atom_id res chain seq x y z
N MET A 1 23.27 -11.52 4.37
CA MET A 1 22.07 -11.30 5.20
C MET A 1 20.86 -11.41 4.28
N ALA A 2 19.77 -12.05 4.72
CA ALA A 2 18.87 -12.87 3.88
C ALA A 2 18.45 -12.26 2.53
N ASN A 3 19.03 -12.76 1.42
CA ASN A 3 18.72 -12.34 0.04
C ASN A 3 17.50 -13.05 -0.57
N GLY A 4 16.59 -13.58 0.27
CA GLY A 4 15.47 -14.40 -0.17
C GLY A 4 14.13 -13.93 0.40
N TRP A 5 13.05 -14.24 -0.32
CA TRP A 5 11.69 -14.03 0.16
C TRP A 5 11.40 -14.92 1.38
N THR A 6 10.78 -14.34 2.40
CA THR A 6 10.23 -15.09 3.54
C THR A 6 8.71 -15.07 3.46
N TYR A 7 8.12 -16.19 3.08
CA TYR A 7 6.67 -16.31 2.91
C TYR A 7 5.96 -16.59 4.23
N GLN A 8 4.88 -15.84 4.47
CA GLN A 8 3.95 -16.05 5.56
C GLN A 8 2.92 -17.12 5.18
N LYS A 9 2.18 -17.63 6.17
CA LYS A 9 1.09 -18.61 5.92
C LYS A 9 -0.01 -18.08 4.99
N SER A 10 -0.16 -16.77 4.90
CA SER A 10 -1.10 -16.10 4.00
C SER A 10 -0.69 -16.14 2.53
N GLY A 11 0.56 -16.52 2.23
CA GLY A 11 1.15 -16.44 0.89
C GLY A 11 1.86 -15.11 0.62
N LEU A 12 1.86 -14.16 1.56
CA LEU A 12 2.64 -12.93 1.45
C LEU A 12 4.13 -13.23 1.70
N GLY A 13 4.96 -13.01 0.69
CA GLY A 13 6.40 -12.95 0.78
C GLY A 13 6.86 -11.58 1.25
N LEU A 14 7.74 -11.55 2.25
CA LEU A 14 8.46 -10.35 2.66
C LEU A 14 9.94 -10.48 2.28
N ARG A 15 10.47 -9.45 1.62
CA ARG A 15 11.90 -9.27 1.40
C ARG A 15 12.32 -7.92 2.00
N GLU A 16 13.44 -7.91 2.69
CA GLU A 16 14.00 -6.69 3.28
C GLU A 16 15.43 -6.50 2.75
N ASP A 17 15.72 -5.30 2.26
CA ASP A 17 17.08 -4.85 1.97
C ASP A 17 17.49 -3.73 2.94
N GLU A 18 18.65 -3.11 2.72
CA GLU A 18 19.14 -2.03 3.58
C GLU A 18 18.17 -0.84 3.67
N PHE A 19 17.40 -0.57 2.60
CA PHE A 19 16.66 0.69 2.44
C PHE A 19 15.14 0.50 2.49
N SER A 20 14.63 -0.71 2.28
CA SER A 20 13.20 -0.92 2.05
C SER A 20 12.71 -2.32 2.44
N TRP A 21 11.41 -2.37 2.74
CA TRP A 21 10.63 -3.60 2.77
C TRP A 21 9.90 -3.76 1.44
N GLN A 22 9.79 -5.00 1.00
CA GLN A 22 9.16 -5.39 -0.26
C GLN A 22 8.21 -6.55 0.00
N GLY A 23 7.01 -6.48 -0.59
CA GLY A 23 5.97 -7.48 -0.48
C GLY A 23 5.63 -8.06 -1.85
N SER A 24 5.44 -9.36 -1.94
CA SER A 24 4.95 -10.07 -3.14
C SER A 24 4.09 -11.24 -2.71
N VAL A 25 3.08 -11.62 -3.50
CA VAL A 25 2.28 -12.81 -3.21
C VAL A 25 2.80 -14.00 -4.02
N GLU A 26 2.93 -15.17 -3.37
CA GLU A 26 3.49 -16.37 -4.00
C GLU A 26 2.67 -16.84 -5.22
N SER A 27 1.34 -16.79 -5.10
CA SER A 27 0.42 -17.20 -6.17
C SER A 27 0.23 -16.15 -7.26
N ASP A 28 0.59 -14.89 -7.00
CA ASP A 28 0.53 -13.81 -7.98
C ASP A 28 1.72 -12.85 -7.83
N PRO A 29 2.82 -13.12 -8.54
CA PRO A 29 4.01 -12.25 -8.54
C PRO A 29 3.78 -10.86 -9.14
N ARG A 30 2.63 -10.58 -9.77
CA ARG A 30 2.27 -9.23 -10.22
C ARG A 30 1.78 -8.37 -9.06
N PHE A 31 1.37 -8.99 -7.94
CA PHE A 31 1.20 -8.26 -6.71
C PHE A 31 2.58 -7.87 -6.17
N PHE A 32 2.82 -6.58 -6.04
CA PHE A 32 4.07 -6.06 -5.50
C PHE A 32 3.83 -4.79 -4.70
N LEU A 33 4.53 -4.67 -3.57
CA LEU A 33 4.51 -3.51 -2.69
C LEU A 33 5.94 -3.17 -2.31
N ARG A 34 6.24 -1.88 -2.18
CA ARG A 34 7.50 -1.42 -1.58
C ARG A 34 7.24 -0.31 -0.58
N ARG A 35 8.07 -0.27 0.46
CA ARG A 35 8.01 0.75 1.51
C ARG A 35 9.42 1.11 1.95
N SER A 36 9.75 2.39 1.88
CA SER A 36 11.05 2.90 2.34
C SER A 36 11.13 2.84 3.87
N LYS A 37 12.31 2.55 4.41
CA LYS A 37 12.57 2.63 5.86
C LYS A 37 12.66 4.07 6.35
N ASP A 38 13.08 4.99 5.48
CA ASP A 38 13.22 6.42 5.79
C ASP A 38 11.89 7.17 5.70
N GLU A 39 10.96 6.69 4.86
CA GLU A 39 9.64 7.29 4.65
C GLU A 39 8.54 6.22 4.84
N PRO A 40 8.35 5.69 6.05
CA PRO A 40 7.40 4.61 6.29
C PRO A 40 5.96 5.03 6.02
N GLU A 41 5.60 6.30 5.98
CA GLU A 41 4.26 6.74 5.58
C GLU A 41 3.97 6.54 4.08
N LYS A 42 4.97 6.19 3.26
CA LYS A 42 4.82 6.02 1.80
C LYS A 42 4.93 4.56 1.37
N VAL A 43 3.93 4.09 0.63
CA VAL A 43 3.96 2.84 -0.13
C VAL A 43 4.21 3.18 -1.59
N THR A 44 5.27 2.61 -2.15
CA THR A 44 5.70 2.79 -3.54
C THR A 44 5.54 1.49 -4.30
N ASP A 45 5.65 1.57 -5.64
CA ASP A 45 5.61 0.42 -6.54
C ASP A 45 4.36 -0.47 -6.32
N LEU A 46 3.22 0.17 -6.00
CA LEU A 46 1.96 -0.49 -5.68
C LEU A 46 1.37 -1.17 -6.92
N LEU A 47 1.40 -2.50 -6.93
CA LEU A 47 0.77 -3.34 -7.94
C LEU A 47 -0.11 -4.36 -7.22
N PHE A 48 -1.40 -4.41 -7.56
CA PHE A 48 -2.33 -5.40 -6.98
C PHE A 48 -2.45 -6.69 -7.79
N GLY A 49 -1.81 -6.77 -8.97
CA GLY A 49 -1.94 -7.91 -9.85
C GLY A 49 -3.39 -8.24 -10.20
N GLU A 50 -3.68 -9.53 -10.24
CA GLU A 50 -4.98 -10.14 -10.51
C GLU A 50 -5.73 -10.48 -9.22
N LEU A 51 -5.22 -10.07 -8.05
CA LEU A 51 -5.88 -10.34 -6.78
C LEU A 51 -7.23 -9.62 -6.69
N SER A 52 -8.20 -10.30 -6.07
CA SER A 52 -9.45 -9.66 -5.64
C SER A 52 -9.14 -8.57 -4.61
N ASP A 53 -10.01 -7.57 -4.51
CA ASP A 53 -9.81 -6.46 -3.59
C ASP A 53 -9.71 -6.94 -2.14
N ASP A 54 -10.60 -7.83 -1.69
CA ASP A 54 -10.56 -8.43 -0.34
C ASP A 54 -9.21 -9.12 -0.04
N THR A 55 -8.63 -9.80 -1.03
CA THR A 55 -7.32 -10.44 -0.87
C THR A 55 -6.22 -9.40 -0.81
N ALA A 56 -6.24 -8.42 -1.71
CA ALA A 56 -5.26 -7.33 -1.73
C ALA A 56 -5.29 -6.52 -0.43
N GLU A 57 -6.47 -6.31 0.17
CA GLU A 57 -6.68 -5.65 1.46
C GLU A 57 -5.97 -6.40 2.59
N ALA A 58 -6.19 -7.72 2.68
CA ALA A 58 -5.55 -8.55 3.68
C ALA A 58 -4.02 -8.58 3.51
N MET A 59 -3.54 -8.71 2.27
CA MET A 59 -2.10 -8.71 1.96
C MET A 59 -1.44 -7.37 2.27
N LEU A 60 -2.10 -6.25 1.95
CA LEU A 60 -1.61 -4.92 2.26
C LEU A 60 -1.60 -4.67 3.77
N ALA A 61 -2.64 -5.07 4.50
CA ALA A 61 -2.68 -4.95 5.96
C ALA A 61 -1.53 -5.72 6.62
N GLU A 62 -1.32 -6.97 6.20
CA GLU A 62 -0.21 -7.78 6.72
C GLU A 62 1.15 -7.18 6.37
N PHE A 63 1.33 -6.70 5.13
CA PHE A 63 2.56 -6.02 4.72
C PHE A 63 2.83 -4.76 5.57
N LEU A 64 1.83 -3.92 5.81
CA LEU A 64 1.97 -2.73 6.66
C LEU A 64 2.36 -3.10 8.09
N ARG A 65 1.76 -4.16 8.66
CA ARG A 65 2.11 -4.68 9.99
C ARG A 65 3.55 -5.16 10.04
N LEU A 66 4.01 -5.92 9.04
CA LEU A 66 5.36 -6.48 8.98
C LEU A 66 6.43 -5.42 8.68
N SER A 67 6.08 -4.37 7.93
CA SER A 67 6.98 -3.27 7.56
C SER A 67 6.98 -2.11 8.58
N GLY A 68 6.82 -2.43 9.87
CA GLY A 68 6.94 -1.46 10.96
C GLY A 68 5.66 -0.71 11.35
N GLY A 69 4.50 -1.14 10.84
CA GLY A 69 3.17 -0.62 11.20
C GLY A 69 2.85 0.76 10.64
N ILE A 70 1.65 1.26 10.93
CA ILE A 70 1.25 2.64 10.64
C ILE A 70 1.79 3.54 11.76
N ARG A 71 2.54 4.59 11.41
CA ARG A 71 3.25 5.44 12.38
C ARG A 71 2.80 6.90 12.41
N GLY A 72 2.09 7.35 11.38
CA GLY A 72 1.71 8.74 11.21
C GLY A 72 0.21 8.93 11.02
N LYS A 73 -0.20 10.18 10.85
CA LYS A 73 -1.57 10.58 10.50
C LYS A 73 -1.87 10.45 9.01
N ARG A 74 -0.95 9.88 8.24
CA ARG A 74 -1.09 9.72 6.79
C ARG A 74 -0.49 8.40 6.33
N LEU A 75 -1.10 7.84 5.29
CA LEU A 75 -0.55 6.78 4.46
C LEU A 75 -0.68 7.24 3.00
N VAL A 76 0.42 7.21 2.26
CA VAL A 76 0.50 7.71 0.89
C VAL A 76 0.87 6.58 -0.04
N PHE A 77 0.02 6.31 -1.03
CA PHE A 77 0.35 5.42 -2.13
C PHE A 77 0.86 6.27 -3.28
N THR A 78 2.16 6.14 -3.57
CA THR A 78 2.83 7.03 -4.52
C THR A 78 2.64 6.57 -5.95
N ARG A 79 2.52 7.52 -6.88
CA ARG A 79 2.55 7.30 -8.33
C ARG A 79 1.53 6.27 -8.82
N ILE A 80 0.29 6.38 -8.33
CA ILE A 80 -0.80 5.48 -8.72
C ILE A 80 -1.23 5.71 -10.17
N SER A 81 -1.07 6.92 -10.69
CA SER A 81 -1.24 7.24 -12.12
C SER A 81 -0.33 8.38 -12.54
N ARG A 82 -0.22 8.60 -13.85
CA ARG A 82 0.51 9.73 -14.44
C ARG A 82 -0.44 10.90 -14.66
N ARG A 83 0.09 12.13 -14.64
CA ARG A 83 -0.68 13.34 -14.91
C ARG A 83 -1.32 13.35 -16.31
N GLY A 84 -0.69 12.70 -17.27
CA GLY A 84 -1.17 12.59 -18.65
C GLY A 84 -2.20 11.48 -18.88
N ASP A 85 -2.46 10.63 -17.88
CA ASP A 85 -3.50 9.60 -18.00
C ASP A 85 -4.89 10.27 -18.05
N SER A 86 -5.87 9.56 -18.61
CA SER A 86 -7.23 10.09 -18.65
C SER A 86 -7.78 10.28 -17.22
N HIS A 87 -8.68 11.25 -17.07
CA HIS A 87 -9.36 11.49 -15.80
C HIS A 87 -10.02 10.21 -15.27
N ASP A 88 -10.80 9.54 -16.11
CA ASP A 88 -11.53 8.32 -15.74
C ASP A 88 -10.59 7.18 -15.30
N ALA A 89 -9.45 7.00 -15.99
CA ALA A 89 -8.47 6.00 -15.59
C ALA A 89 -7.85 6.35 -14.23
N THR A 90 -7.47 7.62 -14.01
CA THR A 90 -6.92 8.08 -12.74
C THR A 90 -7.92 7.91 -11.59
N VAL A 91 -9.19 8.28 -11.80
CA VAL A 91 -10.24 8.13 -10.79
C VAL A 91 -10.48 6.66 -10.49
N ALA A 92 -10.58 5.79 -11.50
CA ALA A 92 -10.77 4.36 -11.29
C ALA A 92 -9.61 3.73 -10.50
N THR A 93 -8.36 4.10 -10.81
CA THR A 93 -7.21 3.64 -10.04
C THR A 93 -7.23 4.18 -8.61
N PHE A 94 -7.54 5.48 -8.43
CA PHE A 94 -7.66 6.08 -7.11
C PHE A 94 -8.72 5.37 -6.26
N ASP A 95 -9.92 5.15 -6.80
CA ASP A 95 -11.02 4.53 -6.06
C ASP A 95 -10.65 3.13 -5.59
N ARG A 96 -10.01 2.33 -6.45
CA ARG A 96 -9.52 0.99 -6.08
C ARG A 96 -8.47 1.07 -4.97
N VAL A 97 -7.44 1.90 -5.15
CA VAL A 97 -6.35 2.06 -4.16
C VAL A 97 -6.89 2.60 -2.83
N ALA A 98 -7.75 3.59 -2.87
CA ALA A 98 -8.34 4.21 -1.70
C ALA A 98 -9.24 3.23 -0.95
N ARG A 99 -10.03 2.40 -1.64
CA ARG A 99 -10.82 1.32 -1.02
C ARG A 99 -9.92 0.29 -0.34
N VAL A 100 -8.99 -0.29 -1.10
CA VAL A 100 -8.09 -1.34 -0.60
C VAL A 100 -7.25 -0.83 0.58
N GLY A 101 -6.69 0.37 0.44
CA GLY A 101 -5.92 1.02 1.49
C GLY A 101 -6.76 1.33 2.73
N THR A 102 -8.00 1.78 2.57
CA THR A 102 -8.90 2.06 3.71
C THR A 102 -9.17 0.80 4.52
N ASN A 103 -9.55 -0.28 3.86
CA ASN A 103 -9.86 -1.53 4.55
C ASN A 103 -8.61 -2.13 5.21
N ALA A 104 -7.45 -2.04 4.56
CA ALA A 104 -6.18 -2.48 5.16
C ALA A 104 -5.80 -1.69 6.43
N VAL A 105 -6.05 -0.38 6.43
CA VAL A 105 -5.85 0.50 7.58
C VAL A 105 -6.81 0.14 8.72
N VAL A 106 -8.09 -0.12 8.41
CA VAL A 106 -9.10 -0.55 9.38
C VAL A 106 -8.74 -1.90 10.01
N LEU A 107 -8.31 -2.87 9.20
CA LEU A 107 -7.80 -4.16 9.69
C LEU A 107 -6.59 -4.02 10.62
N SER A 108 -5.88 -2.89 10.54
CA SER A 108 -4.73 -2.57 11.40
C SER A 108 -5.10 -1.77 12.65
N GLY A 109 -6.39 -1.53 12.92
CA GLY A 109 -6.88 -0.79 14.10
C GLY A 109 -6.80 0.74 13.97
N TRP A 110 -6.85 1.26 12.74
CA TRP A 110 -6.86 2.70 12.45
C TRP A 110 -8.14 3.08 11.71
N LEU A 111 -8.51 4.36 11.77
CA LEU A 111 -9.62 4.91 11.00
C LEU A 111 -9.09 5.84 9.92
N VAL A 112 -9.82 5.94 8.81
CA VAL A 112 -9.54 6.88 7.71
C VAL A 112 -10.56 8.02 7.76
N ASP A 113 -10.08 9.23 7.97
CA ASP A 113 -10.92 10.44 8.04
C ASP A 113 -11.15 11.06 6.66
N ASN A 114 -10.14 11.02 5.81
CA ASN A 114 -10.18 11.64 4.49
C ASN A 114 -9.33 10.87 3.48
N ARG A 115 -9.71 10.99 2.20
CA ARG A 115 -9.06 10.33 1.07
C ARG A 115 -9.06 11.28 -0.10
N PHE A 116 -7.89 11.56 -0.66
CA PHE A 116 -7.79 12.48 -1.79
C PHE A 116 -6.59 12.17 -2.69
N LEU A 117 -6.65 12.71 -3.90
CA LEU A 117 -5.54 12.74 -4.84
C LEU A 117 -4.62 13.92 -4.53
N ASP A 118 -3.33 13.64 -4.43
CA ASP A 118 -2.28 14.64 -4.28
C ASP A 118 -1.37 14.63 -5.50
N GLN A 119 -1.09 15.80 -6.07
CA GLN A 119 -0.25 15.91 -7.26
C GLN A 119 1.22 16.02 -6.85
N ASP A 120 2.04 15.09 -7.31
CA ASP A 120 3.49 15.11 -7.10
C ASP A 120 4.23 15.08 -8.45
N GLY A 121 4.64 16.26 -8.91
CA GLY A 121 5.27 16.45 -10.21
C GLY A 121 4.36 15.99 -11.36
N ASN A 122 4.78 14.91 -12.04
CA ASN A 122 4.07 14.32 -13.17
C ASN A 122 3.20 13.10 -12.81
N HIS A 123 2.96 12.87 -11.52
CA HIS A 123 2.19 11.74 -11.03
C HIS A 123 1.11 12.17 -10.04
N TRP A 124 0.13 11.28 -9.87
CA TRP A 124 -0.88 11.37 -8.83
C TRP A 124 -0.59 10.34 -7.74
N ASN A 125 -0.74 10.77 -6.49
CA ASN A 125 -0.66 9.93 -5.30
C ASN A 125 -2.05 9.79 -4.69
N ALA A 126 -2.35 8.63 -4.10
CA ALA A 126 -3.51 8.49 -3.23
C ALA A 126 -3.09 8.72 -1.77
N VAL A 127 -3.73 9.66 -1.09
CA VAL A 127 -3.45 9.97 0.31
C VAL A 127 -4.63 9.56 1.17
N LEU A 128 -4.37 8.80 2.23
CA LEU A 128 -5.31 8.52 3.30
C LEU A 128 -4.89 9.31 4.55
N GLU A 129 -5.78 10.13 5.09
CA GLU A 129 -5.59 10.77 6.40
C GLU A 129 -6.18 9.89 7.49
N LEU A 130 -5.38 9.65 8.52
CA LEU A 130 -5.59 8.60 9.50
C LEU A 130 -5.74 9.17 10.90
N ARG A 131 -6.62 8.55 11.68
CA ARG A 131 -6.68 8.69 13.14
C ARG A 131 -6.59 7.31 13.79
N ARG A 132 -6.03 7.26 15.00
CA ARG A 132 -6.08 6.03 15.78
C ARG A 132 -7.50 5.76 16.21
N ASP A 133 -7.89 4.50 16.15
CA ASP A 133 -9.11 4.06 16.82
C ASP A 133 -8.83 4.06 18.32
N VAL A 134 -9.54 4.91 19.06
CA VAL A 134 -9.40 5.03 20.51
C VAL A 134 -10.57 4.25 21.10
N VAL A 135 -10.37 2.95 21.29
CA VAL A 135 -11.26 2.09 22.08
C VAL A 135 -10.73 2.00 23.50
#